data_AF-A0A507Z972-F1
#
_entry.id   AF-A0A507Z972-F1
#
_cell.length_a   1.000
_cell.length_b   1.000
_cell.length_c   1.000
_cell.angle_alpha   90.00
_cell.angle_beta   90.00
_cell.angle_gamma   90.00
#
_symmetry.space_group_name_H-M   'P 1'
#
loop_
_entity.id
_entity.type
_entity.pdbx_description
1 polymer ?
#
loop_
_entity_poly.entity_id
_entity_poly.type
_entity_poly.pdbx_seq_one_letter_code
_entity_poly.pdbx_strand_id
1 'polypeptide(L)' 'MKIVWTDFAIRNLKDIFDYYAIEVNKKLAHKIRKQILKSSKQLIKNPNSGPVEPNLTISK' A
#
# COMPACT_ATOMS: atom_id res chain seq x y z
N MET A 1 11.53 4.49 12.76
CA MET A 1 11.39 3.89 11.42
C MET A 1 10.98 4.96 10.41
N LYS A 2 11.50 4.94 9.19
CA LYS A 2 11.08 5.86 8.12
C LYS A 2 10.34 5.07 7.04
N ILE A 3 9.19 5.58 6.59
CA ILE A 3 8.47 4.99 5.46
C ILE A 3 9.09 5.54 4.17
N VAL A 4 9.49 4.63 3.29
CA VAL A 4 9.96 4.95 1.94
C VAL A 4 9.14 4.12 0.96
N TRP A 5 8.68 4.74 -0.12
CA TRP A 5 7.95 4.08 -1.20
C TRP A 5 8.87 3.99 -2.41
N THR A 6 9.00 2.81 -3.00
CA THR A 6 9.72 2.64 -4.25
C THR A 6 8.90 3.20 -5.41
N ASP A 7 9.54 3.51 -6.53
CA ASP A 7 8.83 3.96 -7.74
C ASP A 7 7.81 2.93 -8.22
N PHE A 8 8.12 1.63 -8.05
CA PHE A 8 7.17 0.55 -8.33
C PHE A 8 5.90 0.66 -7.47
N ALA A 9 6.06 0.88 -6.16
CA ALA A 9 4.91 1.02 -5.27
C ALA A 9 4.11 2.30 -5.55
N ILE A 10 4.77 3.40 -5.96
CA ILE A 10 4.10 4.63 -6.38
C ILE A 10 3.28 4.41 -7.65
N ARG A 11 3.82 3.70 -8.65
CA ARG A 11 3.08 3.33 -9.87
C ARG A 11 1.86 2.47 -9.54
N ASN A 12 2.01 1.44 -8.72
CA ASN A 12 0.87 0.61 -8.29
C ASN A 12 -0.22 1.44 -7.58
N LEU A 13 0.15 2.40 -6.74
CA LEU A 13 -0.84 3.28 -6.08
C LEU A 13 -1.58 4.17 -7.09
N LYS A 14 -0.90 4.60 -8.16
CA LYS A 14 -1.52 5.33 -9.27
C LYS A 14 -2.46 4.42 -10.06
N ASP A 15 -2.06 3.20 -10.38
CA ASP A 15 -2.88 2.25 -11.15
C ASP A 15 -4.16 1.87 -10.38
N ILE A 16 -4.05 1.64 -9.07
CA ILE A 16 -5.21 1.43 -8.18
C ILE A 16 -6.14 2.66 -8.22
N PHE A 17 -5.59 3.86 -8.11
CA PHE A 17 -6.40 5.08 -8.15
C PHE A 17 -7.12 5.25 -9.49
N ASP A 18 -6.40 5.09 -10.60
CA ASP A 18 -6.93 5.29 -11.95
C ASP A 18 -8.04 4.28 -12.25
N TYR A 19 -7.86 3.01 -11.89
CA TYR A 19 -8.88 1.97 -12.04
C TYR A 19 -10.21 2.39 -11.37
N TYR A 20 -10.19 2.71 -10.07
CA TYR A 20 -11.42 3.10 -9.37
C TYR A 20 -11.97 4.47 -9.81
N ALA A 21 -11.12 5.35 -10.33
CA ALA A 21 -11.55 6.65 -10.84
C ALA A 21 -12.34 6.50 -12.15
N ILE A 22 -11.96 5.53 -12.99
CA ILE A 22 -12.61 5.20 -14.27
C ILE A 22 -13.85 4.33 -14.04
N GLU A 23 -13.68 3.19 -13.34
CA GLU A 23 -14.73 2.16 -13.24
C GLU A 23 -15.84 2.51 -12.24
N VAL A 24 -15.61 3.44 -11.31
CA VAL A 24 -16.57 3.72 -10.23
C VAL A 24 -16.80 5.22 -10.01
N ASN A 25 -15.82 5.92 -9.43
CA ASN A 25 -15.78 7.39 -9.33
C ASN A 25 -14.53 7.86 -8.57
N LYS A 26 -14.16 9.12 -8.81
CA LYS A 26 -13.02 9.79 -8.14
C LYS A 26 -13.14 9.83 -6.61
N LYS A 27 -14.35 9.92 -6.05
CA LYS A 27 -14.55 9.98 -4.58
C LYS A 27 -14.09 8.68 -3.92
N LEU A 28 -14.48 7.53 -4.47
CA LEU A 28 -14.04 6.22 -4.01
C LEU A 28 -12.54 6.02 -4.23
N ALA A 29 -12.02 6.37 -5.42
CA ALA A 29 -10.60 6.28 -5.71
C ALA A 29 -9.73 7.05 -4.70
N HIS A 30 -10.11 8.29 -4.36
CA HIS A 30 -9.43 9.07 -3.34
C HIS A 30 -9.53 8.44 -1.94
N LYS A 31 -10.69 7.86 -1.59
CA LYS A 31 -10.89 7.16 -0.31
C LYS A 31 -9.91 5.98 -0.18
N ILE A 32 -9.84 5.12 -1.19
CA ILE A 32 -8.97 3.94 -1.22
C ILE A 32 -7.49 4.35 -1.11
N ARG A 33 -7.05 5.29 -1.96
CA ARG A 33 -5.67 5.82 -1.92
C ARG A 33 -5.30 6.35 -0.53
N LYS A 34 -6.21 7.12 0.12
CA LYS A 34 -5.99 7.65 1.47
C LYS A 34 -5.92 6.54 2.52
N GLN A 35 -6.74 5.48 2.40
CA GLN A 35 -6.72 4.35 3.32
C GLN A 35 -5.40 3.57 3.25
N ILE A 36 -4.88 3.32 2.04
CA ILE A 36 -3.58 2.66 1.83
C ILE A 36 -2.43 3.49 2.45
N LEU A 37 -2.40 4.79 2.19
CA LEU A 37 -1.38 5.67 2.78
C LEU A 37 -1.53 5.81 4.29
N LYS A 38 -2.76 5.71 4.82
CA LYS A 38 -3.01 5.77 6.26
C LYS A 38 -2.59 4.47 6.95
N SER A 39 -2.84 3.30 6.34
CA SER A 39 -2.47 2.01 6.94
C SER A 39 -0.95 1.88 7.09
N SER A 40 -0.16 2.34 6.11
CA SER A 40 1.30 2.27 6.20
C SER A 40 1.88 3.06 7.37
N LYS A 41 1.23 4.16 7.82
CA LYS A 41 1.72 5.01 8.91
C LYS A 41 1.90 4.26 10.23
N GLN A 42 1.14 3.20 10.46
CA GLN A 42 1.27 2.42 11.69
C GLN A 42 2.65 1.74 11.82
N LEU A 43 3.33 1.48 10.69
CA LEU A 43 4.67 0.89 10.64
C LEU A 43 5.76 1.80 11.23
N ILE A 44 5.48 3.09 11.42
CA ILE A 44 6.40 3.99 12.15
C ILE A 44 6.57 3.52 13.60
N LYS A 45 5.47 3.05 14.21
CA LYS A 45 5.42 2.57 15.59
C LYS A 45 5.53 1.05 15.69
N ASN A 46 4.91 0.32 14.75
CA ASN A 46 4.83 -1.14 14.74
C ASN A 46 5.39 -1.72 13.43
N PRO A 47 6.72 -1.62 13.19
CA PRO A 47 7.33 -2.01 11.92
C PRO A 47 7.15 -3.50 11.59
N ASN A 48 7.02 -4.36 12.60
CA ASN A 48 6.88 -5.81 12.48
C ASN A 48 5.42 -6.28 12.68
N SER A 49 4.44 -5.41 12.42
CA SER A 49 3.01 -5.74 12.58
C SER A 49 2.46 -6.64 11.46
N GLY A 50 3.18 -6.76 10.34
CA GLY A 50 2.87 -7.71 9.29
C GLY A 50 3.47 -9.09 9.59
N PRO A 51 2.79 -10.18 9.20
CA PRO A 51 3.39 -11.50 9.25
C PRO A 51 4.57 -11.60 8.26
N VAL A 52 5.51 -12.49 8.54
CA VAL A 52 6.51 -12.89 7.54
C VAL A 52 5.79 -13.78 6.52
N GLU A 53 5.84 -13.38 5.25
CA GLU A 53 5.23 -14.15 4.17
C GLU A 53 5.98 -15.48 4.00
N PRO A 54 5.28 -16.64 3.97
CA PRO A 54 5.94 -17.95 3.84
C PRO A 54 6.87 -18.03 2.64
N ASN A 55 6.47 -17.43 1.51
CA ASN A 55 7.23 -17.37 0.26
C ASN A 55 8.51 -16.52 0.33
N LEU A 56 8.73 -15.77 1.42
CA LEU A 56 9.96 -15.04 1.71
C LEU A 56 10.90 -15.81 2.64
N THR A 57 10.42 -16.92 3.22
CA THR A 57 11.24 -17.81 4.02
C THR A 57 11.90 -18.78 3.06
N ILE A 58 13.22 -18.68 2.93
CA ILE A 58 14.01 -19.63 2.13
C ILE A 58 13.65 -21.03 2.63
N SER A 59 13.10 -21.88 1.75
CA SER A 59 13.00 -23.31 2.03
C SER A 59 14.42 -23.78 2.35
N LYS A 60 14.65 -24.13 3.61
CA LYS A 60 15.88 -24.83 3.99
C LYS A 60 15.94 -26.20 3.32
#